data_AF-A0A3D1RWV4-F1
#
_entry.id   AF-A0A3D1RWV4-F1
#
_cell.length_a   1.000
_cell.length_b   1.000
_cell.length_c   1.000
_cell.angle_alpha   90.00
_cell.angle_beta   90.00
_cell.angle_gamma   90.00
#
_symmetry.space_group_name_H-M   'P 1'
#
loop_
_entity.id
_entity.type
_entity.pdbx_description
1 polymer ?
#
loop_
_entity_poly.entity_id
_entity_poly.type
_entity_poly.pdbx_seq_one_letter_code
_entity_poly.pdbx_strand_id
1 'polypeptide(L)'
;MNVAEQLKRELRFKLTLATDKNEDLARKRDELFQKNSTLGLQVEQLARLRDDLATERKQLMASRADLKQDVSRLSEEKASLAGELKQTDEQYRLTKEEIEYLRAEHADEVAEFKQERELLKEELEALEILKVRYTELESDYNRLVRPARSKVGRHVVRIRFSKDDNGYHYTLREPGEKQHTEVSRAQLHQRLAELKAKFGVKLYTAVSFPDDANLSHAEAVTFSSRIHSKYDYYYSKN
;
A
#
# COMPACT_ATOMS: atom_id res chain seq x y z
N MET A 1 149.61 33.92 -16.46
CA MET A 1 148.14 34.09 -16.53
C MET A 1 147.68 34.71 -15.23
N ASN A 2 146.87 35.77 -15.29
CA ASN A 2 146.55 36.61 -14.14
C ASN A 2 145.41 35.98 -13.31
N VAL A 3 145.73 35.52 -12.09
CA VAL A 3 144.82 34.84 -11.14
C VAL A 3 143.53 35.65 -10.91
N ALA A 4 143.60 36.98 -10.99
CA ALA A 4 142.45 37.87 -10.87
C ALA A 4 141.39 37.69 -11.98
N GLU A 5 141.80 37.39 -13.22
CA GLU A 5 140.86 37.20 -14.35
C GLU A 5 140.20 35.81 -14.32
N GLN A 6 140.88 34.79 -13.77
CA GLN A 6 140.26 33.47 -13.51
C GLN A 6 139.19 33.55 -12.41
N LEU A 7 139.52 34.20 -11.27
CA LEU A 7 138.58 34.45 -10.18
C LEU A 7 137.34 35.22 -10.65
N LYS A 8 137.54 36.25 -11.49
CA LYS A 8 136.45 37.04 -12.06
C LYS A 8 135.54 36.23 -12.98
N ARG A 9 136.09 35.33 -13.80
CA ARG A 9 135.28 34.40 -14.61
C ARG A 9 134.50 33.40 -13.75
N GLU A 10 135.13 32.84 -12.73
CA GLU A 10 134.48 31.87 -11.84
C GLU A 10 133.34 32.53 -11.03
N LEU A 11 133.56 33.75 -10.54
CA LEU A 11 132.52 34.54 -9.86
C LEU A 11 131.36 34.89 -10.80
N ARG A 12 131.63 35.25 -12.06
CA ARG A 12 130.57 35.48 -13.07
C ARG A 12 129.79 34.20 -13.38
N PHE A 13 130.45 33.06 -13.46
CA PHE A 13 129.79 31.77 -13.67
C PHE A 13 128.93 31.36 -12.47
N LYS A 14 129.42 31.54 -11.24
CA LYS A 14 128.64 31.29 -10.02
C LYS A 14 127.45 32.24 -9.89
N LEU A 15 127.62 33.51 -10.28
CA LEU A 15 126.55 34.50 -10.27
C LEU A 15 125.46 34.15 -11.29
N THR A 16 125.83 33.77 -12.51
CA THR A 16 124.87 33.33 -13.56
C THR A 16 124.14 32.05 -13.15
N LEU A 17 124.85 31.06 -12.59
CA LEU A 17 124.20 29.86 -12.07
C LEU A 17 123.26 30.16 -10.90
N ALA A 18 123.58 31.15 -10.05
CA ALA A 18 122.72 31.59 -8.96
C ALA A 18 121.50 32.37 -9.46
N THR A 19 121.64 33.18 -10.52
CA THR A 19 120.50 33.87 -11.15
C THR A 19 119.55 32.89 -11.81
N ASP A 20 120.06 31.91 -12.57
CA ASP A 20 119.23 30.88 -13.22
C ASP A 20 118.45 30.05 -12.19
N LYS A 21 119.12 29.66 -11.09
CA LYS A 21 118.45 28.97 -9.97
C LYS A 21 117.39 29.83 -9.29
N ASN A 22 117.64 31.13 -9.12
CA ASN A 22 116.65 32.03 -8.54
C ASN A 22 115.44 32.24 -9.46
N GLU A 23 115.65 32.30 -10.78
CA GLU A 23 114.58 32.36 -11.77
C GLU A 23 113.75 31.07 -11.79
N ASP A 24 114.39 29.89 -11.69
CA ASP A 24 113.69 28.61 -11.54
C ASP A 24 112.87 28.51 -10.26
N LEU A 25 113.42 28.99 -9.14
CA LEU A 25 112.71 29.05 -7.87
C LEU A 25 111.53 30.03 -7.93
N ALA A 26 111.69 31.17 -8.60
CA ALA A 26 110.60 32.13 -8.81
C ALA A 26 109.47 31.50 -9.63
N ARG A 27 109.78 30.80 -10.74
CA ARG A 27 108.79 30.07 -11.55
C ARG A 27 108.03 29.02 -10.75
N LYS A 28 108.73 28.21 -9.95
CA LYS A 28 108.11 27.20 -9.07
C LYS A 28 107.22 27.82 -8.00
N ARG A 29 107.65 28.95 -7.40
CA ARG A 29 106.84 29.69 -6.43
C ARG A 29 105.55 30.20 -7.06
N ASP A 30 105.63 30.75 -8.27
CA ASP A 30 104.46 31.30 -8.97
C ASP A 30 103.49 30.17 -9.38
N GLU A 31 104.01 29.02 -9.81
CA GLU A 31 103.20 27.82 -10.08
C GLU A 31 102.50 27.29 -8.81
N LEU A 32 103.22 27.22 -7.69
CA LEU A 32 102.65 26.84 -6.39
C LEU A 32 101.57 27.84 -5.94
N PHE A 33 101.78 29.13 -6.17
CA PHE A 33 100.79 30.17 -5.87
C PHE A 33 99.50 29.97 -6.68
N GLN A 34 99.62 29.70 -7.99
CA GLN A 34 98.46 29.40 -8.85
C GLN A 34 97.73 28.13 -8.42
N LYS A 35 98.47 27.06 -8.09
CA LYS A 35 97.89 25.82 -7.57
C LYS A 35 97.16 26.04 -6.26
N ASN A 36 97.74 26.81 -5.34
CA ASN A 36 97.13 27.10 -4.04
C ASN A 36 95.86 27.96 -4.19
N SER A 37 95.86 28.92 -5.11
CA SER A 37 94.66 29.69 -5.46
C SER A 37 93.56 28.79 -6.05
N THR A 38 93.91 27.88 -6.96
CA THR A 38 92.97 26.93 -7.56
C THR A 38 92.39 25.97 -6.53
N LEU A 39 93.22 25.45 -5.62
CA LEU A 39 92.78 24.59 -4.52
C LEU A 39 91.85 25.35 -3.57
N GLY A 40 92.12 26.63 -3.28
CA GLY A 40 91.23 27.48 -2.50
C GLY A 40 89.82 27.57 -3.09
N LEU A 41 89.74 27.82 -4.41
CA LEU A 41 88.46 27.84 -5.12
C LEU A 41 87.73 26.50 -5.09
N GLN A 42 88.45 25.38 -5.24
CA GLN A 42 87.86 24.04 -5.14
C GLN A 42 87.33 23.73 -3.75
N VAL A 43 88.04 24.14 -2.68
CA VAL A 43 87.59 23.97 -1.30
C VAL A 43 86.32 24.77 -1.04
N GLU A 44 86.22 26.00 -1.54
CA GLU A 44 84.99 26.79 -1.42
C GLU A 44 83.81 26.16 -2.16
N GLN A 45 84.04 25.63 -3.37
CA GLN A 45 83.00 24.92 -4.13
C GLN A 45 82.53 23.66 -3.40
N LEU A 46 83.45 22.86 -2.84
CA LEU A 46 83.11 21.68 -2.06
C LEU A 46 82.34 22.02 -0.78
N ALA A 47 82.69 23.14 -0.12
CA ALA A 47 81.96 23.60 1.06
C ALA A 47 80.50 23.95 0.72
N ARG A 48 80.27 24.67 -0.38
CA ARG A 48 78.91 25.00 -0.86
C ARG A 48 78.11 23.74 -1.19
N LEU A 49 78.70 22.81 -1.95
CA LEU A 49 78.03 21.56 -2.31
C LEU A 49 77.68 20.70 -1.08
N ARG A 50 78.57 20.68 -0.08
CA ARG A 50 78.31 19.99 1.19
C ARG A 50 77.12 20.59 1.93
N ASP A 51 77.03 21.92 1.96
CA ASP A 51 75.96 22.62 2.66
C ASP A 51 74.62 22.44 1.91
N ASP A 52 74.62 22.51 0.58
CA ASP A 52 73.45 22.21 -0.26
C ASP A 52 72.95 20.78 -0.02
N LEU A 53 73.85 19.79 -0.07
CA LEU A 53 73.51 18.40 0.20
C LEU A 53 72.96 18.19 1.63
N ALA A 54 73.47 18.93 2.60
CA ALA A 54 72.96 18.89 3.96
C ALA A 54 71.53 19.46 4.06
N THR A 55 71.21 20.51 3.31
CA THR A 55 69.85 21.06 3.24
C THR A 55 68.87 20.11 2.55
N GLU A 56 69.27 19.52 1.41
CA GLU A 56 68.44 18.56 0.67
C GLU A 56 68.16 17.31 1.50
N ARG A 57 69.17 16.80 2.22
CA ARG A 57 69.00 15.68 3.16
C ARG A 57 67.98 15.99 4.25
N LYS A 58 68.00 17.21 4.81
CA LYS A 58 67.01 17.63 5.82
C LYS A 58 65.60 17.69 5.24
N GLN A 59 65.44 18.24 4.04
CA GLN A 59 64.15 18.30 3.36
C GLN A 59 63.60 16.90 3.05
N LEU A 60 64.46 16.00 2.55
CA LEU A 60 64.09 14.62 2.27
C LEU A 60 63.69 13.86 3.54
N MET A 61 64.39 14.10 4.66
CA MET A 61 64.03 13.51 5.96
C MET A 61 62.67 14.01 6.45
N ALA A 62 62.37 15.30 6.32
CA ALA A 62 61.07 15.87 6.67
C ALA A 62 59.95 15.27 5.81
N SER A 63 60.11 15.29 4.48
CA SER A 63 59.12 14.71 3.56
C SER A 63 58.88 13.23 3.80
N ARG A 64 59.92 12.46 4.14
CA ARG A 64 59.78 11.04 4.49
C ARG A 64 59.02 10.84 5.80
N ALA A 65 59.20 11.73 6.77
CA ALA A 65 58.45 11.68 8.04
C ALA A 65 56.96 11.97 7.79
N ASP A 66 56.66 13.01 7.00
CA ASP A 66 55.29 13.39 6.63
C ASP A 66 54.58 12.25 5.88
N LEU A 67 55.25 11.69 4.86
CA LEU A 67 54.70 10.58 4.09
C LEU A 67 54.45 9.34 4.96
N LYS A 68 55.32 9.07 5.94
CA LYS A 68 55.12 7.98 6.88
C LYS A 68 53.88 8.21 7.76
N GLN A 69 53.66 9.45 8.20
CA GLN A 69 52.48 9.82 8.96
C GLN A 69 51.20 9.68 8.13
N ASP A 70 51.21 10.13 6.87
CA ASP A 70 50.06 9.98 5.97
C ASP A 70 49.74 8.51 5.68
N VAL A 71 50.76 7.67 5.47
CA VAL A 71 50.54 6.22 5.28
C VAL A 71 49.88 5.59 6.52
N SER A 72 50.31 5.96 7.72
CA SER A 72 49.67 5.47 8.95
C SER A 72 48.22 5.94 9.04
N ARG A 73 47.96 7.23 8.80
CA ARG A 73 46.60 7.80 8.84
C ARG A 73 45.67 7.15 7.82
N LEU A 74 46.11 7.00 6.57
CA LEU A 74 45.34 6.35 5.52
C LEU A 74 45.09 4.87 5.82
N SER A 75 46.04 4.20 6.48
CA SER A 75 45.85 2.82 6.92
C SER A 75 44.78 2.70 8.01
N GLU A 76 44.74 3.64 8.96
CA GLU A 76 43.72 3.71 10.01
C GLU A 76 42.34 4.04 9.43
N GLU A 77 42.25 5.05 8.55
CA GLU A 77 41.01 5.41 7.85
C GLU A 77 40.47 4.23 7.04
N LYS A 78 41.33 3.51 6.30
CA LYS A 78 40.94 2.31 5.55
C LYS A 78 40.42 1.21 6.47
N ALA A 79 41.03 1.02 7.64
CA ALA A 79 40.57 0.03 8.61
C ALA A 79 39.20 0.41 9.21
N SER A 80 38.99 1.69 9.52
CA SER A 80 37.68 2.20 9.99
C SER A 80 36.59 1.99 8.95
N LEU A 81 36.83 2.44 7.71
CA LEU A 81 35.88 2.30 6.61
C LEU A 81 35.54 0.83 6.31
N ALA A 82 36.53 -0.06 6.38
CA ALA A 82 36.28 -1.49 6.23
C ALA A 82 35.42 -2.07 7.37
N GLY A 83 35.54 -1.54 8.58
CA GLY A 83 34.68 -1.88 9.71
C GLY A 83 33.24 -1.38 9.52
N GLU A 84 33.08 -0.11 9.16
CA GLU A 84 31.78 0.52 8.89
C GLU A 84 31.04 -0.18 7.73
N LEU A 85 31.75 -0.55 6.68
CA LEU A 85 31.19 -1.29 5.55
C LEU A 85 30.64 -2.66 6.00
N LYS A 86 31.41 -3.41 6.79
CA LYS A 86 30.95 -4.70 7.35
C LYS A 86 29.72 -4.55 8.24
N GLN A 87 29.69 -3.51 9.06
CA GLN A 87 28.55 -3.24 9.94
C GLN A 87 27.29 -2.91 9.13
N THR A 88 27.46 -2.10 8.08
CA THR A 88 26.35 -1.71 7.19
C THR A 88 25.84 -2.91 6.38
N ASP A 89 26.73 -3.77 5.88
CA ASP A 89 26.36 -5.00 5.19
C ASP A 89 25.55 -5.94 6.10
N GLU A 90 25.94 -6.07 7.36
CA GLU A 90 25.21 -6.89 8.33
C GLU A 90 23.83 -6.29 8.67
N GLN A 91 23.75 -4.97 8.85
CA GLN A 91 22.47 -4.29 9.03
C GLN A 91 21.55 -4.45 7.80
N TYR A 92 22.12 -4.36 6.60
CA TYR A 92 21.38 -4.58 5.37
C TYR A 92 20.87 -6.02 5.26
N ARG A 93 21.68 -7.01 5.63
CA ARG A 93 21.27 -8.42 5.66
C ARG A 93 20.12 -8.65 6.63
N LEU A 94 20.23 -8.15 7.86
CA LEU A 94 19.20 -8.30 8.90
C LEU A 94 17.88 -7.62 8.51
N THR A 95 17.95 -6.38 8.02
CA THR A 95 16.75 -5.65 7.57
C THR A 95 16.09 -6.32 6.37
N LYS A 96 16.87 -6.92 5.47
CA LYS A 96 16.31 -7.69 4.36
C LYS A 96 15.58 -8.94 4.86
N GLU A 97 16.17 -9.68 5.79
CA GLU A 97 15.54 -10.86 6.41
C GLU A 97 14.24 -10.48 7.16
N GLU A 98 14.25 -9.37 7.90
CA GLU A 98 13.07 -8.85 8.58
C GLU A 98 11.96 -8.45 7.59
N ILE A 99 12.30 -7.79 6.49
CA ILE A 99 11.33 -7.45 5.43
C ILE A 99 10.75 -8.71 4.79
N GLU A 100 11.57 -9.73 4.53
CA GLU A 100 11.09 -11.00 3.95
C GLU A 100 10.17 -11.74 4.93
N TYR A 101 10.49 -11.74 6.23
CA TYR A 101 9.64 -12.28 7.28
C TYR A 101 8.29 -11.55 7.37
N LEU A 102 8.30 -10.21 7.49
CA LEU A 102 7.08 -9.41 7.58
C LEU A 102 6.21 -9.55 6.32
N ARG A 103 6.83 -9.69 5.14
CA ARG A 103 6.08 -9.96 3.89
C ARG A 103 5.39 -11.32 3.90
N ALA A 104 6.02 -12.34 4.46
CA ALA A 104 5.41 -13.66 4.60
C ALA A 104 4.25 -13.61 5.61
N GLU A 105 4.47 -13.02 6.79
CA GLU A 105 3.45 -12.84 7.82
C GLU A 105 2.22 -12.08 7.30
N HIS A 106 2.42 -10.93 6.64
CA HIS A 106 1.32 -10.19 6.03
C HIS A 106 0.65 -10.92 4.86
N ALA A 107 1.35 -11.80 4.15
CA ALA A 107 0.73 -12.61 3.10
C ALA A 107 -0.23 -13.65 3.70
N ASP A 108 0.16 -14.24 4.84
CA ASP A 108 -0.67 -15.18 5.58
C ASP A 108 -1.88 -14.47 6.20
N GLU A 109 -1.70 -13.32 6.86
CA GLU A 109 -2.80 -12.50 7.39
C GLU A 109 -3.81 -12.10 6.29
N VAL A 110 -3.32 -11.72 5.11
CA VAL A 110 -4.17 -11.38 3.97
C VAL A 110 -4.93 -12.59 3.44
N ALA A 111 -4.33 -13.79 3.49
CA ALA A 111 -4.98 -15.02 3.10
C ALA A 111 -6.09 -15.41 4.09
N GLU A 112 -5.82 -15.33 5.39
CA GLU A 112 -6.80 -15.57 6.46
C GLU A 112 -7.96 -14.57 6.37
N PHE A 113 -7.66 -13.28 6.28
CA PHE A 113 -8.69 -12.25 6.15
C PHE A 113 -9.57 -12.43 4.91
N LYS A 114 -8.99 -12.89 3.79
CA LYS A 114 -9.78 -13.24 2.59
C LYS A 114 -10.72 -14.42 2.87
N GLN A 115 -10.25 -15.46 3.56
CA GLN A 115 -11.09 -16.61 3.91
C GLN A 115 -12.25 -16.20 4.84
N GLU A 116 -11.96 -15.44 5.89
CA GLU A 116 -12.99 -14.91 6.80
C GLU A 116 -14.02 -14.07 6.06
N ARG A 117 -13.58 -13.23 5.12
CA ARG A 117 -14.49 -12.38 4.33
C ARG A 117 -15.38 -13.20 3.40
N GLU A 118 -14.90 -14.29 2.81
CA GLU A 118 -15.75 -15.15 1.98
C GLU A 118 -16.74 -15.95 2.85
N LEU A 119 -16.33 -16.48 4.02
CA LEU A 119 -17.25 -17.10 4.97
C LEU A 119 -18.35 -16.13 5.43
N LEU A 120 -17.99 -14.88 5.73
CA LEU A 120 -18.96 -13.86 6.13
C LEU A 120 -19.97 -13.56 5.02
N LYS A 121 -19.57 -13.58 3.75
CA LYS A 121 -20.51 -13.43 2.63
C LYS A 121 -21.47 -14.61 2.55
N GLU A 122 -20.98 -15.83 2.67
CA GLU A 122 -21.82 -17.04 2.68
C GLU A 122 -22.84 -17.00 3.82
N GLU A 123 -22.43 -16.57 5.03
CA GLU A 123 -23.32 -16.40 6.17
C GLU A 123 -24.39 -15.32 5.94
N LEU A 124 -24.02 -14.20 5.29
CA LEU A 124 -24.97 -13.14 4.94
C LEU A 124 -26.02 -13.62 3.92
N GLU A 125 -25.60 -14.37 2.91
CA GLU A 125 -26.51 -14.99 1.93
C GLU A 125 -27.44 -16.01 2.61
N ALA A 126 -26.90 -16.86 3.50
CA ALA A 126 -27.70 -17.81 4.27
C ALA A 126 -28.73 -17.10 5.16
N LEU A 127 -28.35 -15.98 5.80
CA LEU A 127 -29.24 -15.17 6.61
C LEU A 127 -30.36 -14.54 5.77
N GLU A 128 -30.07 -14.08 4.56
CA GLU A 128 -31.07 -13.52 3.65
C GLU A 128 -32.10 -14.59 3.22
N ILE A 129 -31.63 -15.78 2.85
CA ILE A 129 -32.51 -16.92 2.55
C ILE A 129 -33.38 -17.28 3.75
N LEU A 130 -32.80 -17.32 4.95
CA LEU A 130 -33.53 -17.65 6.18
C LEU A 130 -34.62 -16.62 6.48
N LYS A 131 -34.34 -15.31 6.28
CA LYS A 131 -35.34 -14.24 6.42
C LYS A 131 -36.51 -14.44 5.46
N VAL A 132 -36.23 -14.73 4.20
CA VAL A 132 -37.29 -15.01 3.20
C VAL A 132 -38.16 -16.19 3.65
N ARG A 133 -37.54 -17.32 4.00
CA ARG A 133 -38.26 -18.51 4.48
C ARG A 133 -39.09 -18.24 5.74
N TYR A 134 -38.58 -17.42 6.66
CA TYR A 134 -39.30 -17.04 7.86
C TYR A 134 -40.56 -16.23 7.52
N THR A 135 -40.47 -15.27 6.59
CA THR A 135 -41.64 -14.49 6.16
C THR A 135 -42.72 -15.34 5.48
N GLU A 136 -42.31 -16.36 4.72
CA GLU A 136 -43.23 -17.33 4.13
C GLU A 136 -43.93 -18.16 5.20
N LEU A 137 -43.16 -18.70 6.16
CA LEU A 137 -43.69 -19.47 7.27
C LEU A 137 -44.65 -18.65 8.15
N GLU A 138 -44.30 -17.39 8.43
CA GLU A 138 -45.16 -16.45 9.15
C GLU A 138 -46.48 -16.22 8.39
N SER A 139 -46.44 -16.09 7.06
CA SER A 139 -47.63 -15.97 6.21
C SER A 139 -48.54 -17.20 6.31
N ASP A 140 -47.95 -18.39 6.26
CA ASP A 140 -48.69 -19.66 6.33
C ASP A 140 -49.27 -19.91 7.73
N TYR A 141 -48.50 -19.62 8.78
CA TYR A 141 -49.00 -19.67 10.15
C TYR A 141 -50.17 -18.71 10.36
N ASN A 142 -50.05 -17.46 9.89
CA ASN A 142 -51.10 -16.47 9.96
C ASN A 142 -52.36 -16.85 9.16
N ARG A 143 -52.27 -17.77 8.19
CA ARG A 143 -53.46 -18.35 7.53
C ARG A 143 -54.13 -19.41 8.39
N LEU A 144 -53.35 -20.23 9.10
CA LEU A 144 -53.87 -21.33 9.91
C LEU A 144 -54.56 -20.82 11.20
N VAL A 145 -54.03 -19.76 11.80
CA VAL A 145 -54.50 -19.25 13.11
C VAL A 145 -55.51 -18.09 12.97
N ARG A 146 -56.11 -17.88 11.78
CA ARG A 146 -57.12 -16.82 11.61
C ARG A 146 -58.30 -17.06 12.57
N PRO A 147 -58.71 -16.06 13.38
CA PRO A 147 -59.87 -16.18 14.27
C PRO A 147 -61.12 -16.62 13.51
N ALA A 148 -62.06 -17.32 14.13
CA ALA A 148 -63.30 -17.71 13.46
C ALA A 148 -64.00 -16.51 12.81
N ARG A 149 -64.46 -16.67 11.56
CA ARG A 149 -65.17 -15.63 10.80
C ARG A 149 -66.37 -15.11 11.60
N SER A 150 -66.40 -13.80 11.88
CA SER A 150 -67.39 -13.15 12.76
C SER A 150 -68.02 -11.93 12.11
N LYS A 151 -69.32 -11.73 12.39
CA LYS A 151 -70.12 -10.58 11.91
C LYS A 151 -69.97 -9.34 12.81
N VAL A 152 -69.40 -9.49 14.00
CA VAL A 152 -69.38 -8.44 15.04
C VAL A 152 -68.48 -7.28 14.61
N GLY A 153 -69.02 -6.05 14.62
CA GLY A 153 -68.30 -4.83 14.25
C GLY A 153 -67.97 -4.70 12.75
N ARG A 154 -68.59 -5.51 11.89
CA ARG A 154 -68.35 -5.51 10.43
C ARG A 154 -69.51 -4.88 9.66
N HIS A 155 -69.21 -4.39 8.47
CA HIS A 155 -70.21 -3.91 7.51
C HIS A 155 -70.78 -5.10 6.74
N VAL A 156 -71.92 -5.62 7.19
CA VAL A 156 -72.52 -6.88 6.71
C VAL A 156 -73.41 -6.64 5.50
N VAL A 157 -72.90 -6.98 4.32
CA VAL A 157 -73.63 -6.93 3.06
C VAL A 157 -74.23 -8.31 2.78
N ARG A 158 -75.53 -8.38 2.52
CA ARG A 158 -76.20 -9.66 2.23
C ARG A 158 -76.47 -9.78 0.74
N ILE A 159 -76.01 -10.89 0.16
CA ILE A 159 -76.11 -11.21 -1.26
C ILE A 159 -77.01 -12.43 -1.36
N ARG A 160 -78.00 -12.36 -2.24
CA ARG A 160 -78.83 -13.51 -2.60
C ARG A 160 -78.56 -13.85 -4.05
N PHE A 161 -78.33 -15.13 -4.31
CA PHE A 161 -78.12 -15.67 -5.64
C PHE A 161 -79.16 -16.75 -5.90
N SER A 162 -79.89 -16.63 -6.99
CA SER A 162 -80.89 -17.60 -7.44
C SER A 162 -80.83 -17.78 -8.95
N LYS A 163 -81.43 -18.86 -9.42
CA LYS A 163 -81.54 -19.20 -10.84
C LYS A 163 -82.95 -19.73 -11.08
N ASP A 164 -83.61 -19.18 -12.09
CA ASP A 164 -84.93 -19.59 -12.57
C ASP A 164 -84.93 -19.72 -14.11
N ASP A 165 -86.11 -19.89 -14.71
CA ASP A 165 -86.28 -20.04 -16.16
C ASP A 165 -85.82 -18.81 -16.97
N ASN A 166 -85.74 -17.63 -16.33
CA ASN A 166 -85.30 -16.38 -16.94
C ASN A 166 -83.79 -16.11 -16.72
N GLY A 167 -83.08 -16.98 -16.00
CA GLY A 167 -81.63 -16.97 -15.86
C GLY A 167 -81.15 -16.71 -14.43
N TYR A 168 -80.01 -16.03 -14.29
CA TYR A 168 -79.36 -15.78 -13.00
C TYR A 168 -79.83 -14.47 -12.38
N HIS A 169 -80.32 -14.54 -11.15
CA HIS A 169 -80.78 -13.39 -10.38
C HIS A 169 -79.83 -13.10 -9.21
N TYR A 170 -79.44 -11.83 -9.10
CA TYR A 170 -78.59 -11.35 -8.02
C TYR A 170 -79.30 -10.23 -7.28
N THR A 171 -79.38 -10.34 -5.96
CA THR A 171 -79.90 -9.24 -5.15
C THR A 171 -78.95 -8.89 -4.02
N LEU A 172 -78.86 -7.61 -3.72
CA LEU A 172 -77.97 -7.05 -2.71
C LEU A 172 -78.79 -6.34 -1.65
N ARG A 173 -78.38 -6.47 -0.39
CA ARG A 173 -78.90 -5.67 0.72
C ARG A 173 -77.75 -5.15 1.56
N GLU A 174 -77.68 -3.83 1.68
CA GLU A 174 -76.73 -3.15 2.55
C GLU A 174 -77.26 -2.95 3.98
N PRO A 175 -76.38 -2.73 4.98
CA PRO A 175 -76.80 -2.39 6.35
C PRO A 175 -77.70 -1.14 6.40
N GLY A 176 -78.98 -1.32 6.73
CA GLY A 176 -79.96 -0.23 6.83
C GLY A 176 -81.06 -0.27 5.78
N GLU A 177 -80.89 -1.05 4.70
CA GLU A 177 -81.91 -1.23 3.67
C GLU A 177 -82.95 -2.27 4.12
N LYS A 178 -84.24 -1.95 3.91
CA LYS A 178 -85.35 -2.83 4.31
C LYS A 178 -85.57 -4.00 3.36
N GLN A 179 -85.24 -3.85 2.08
CA GLN A 179 -85.46 -4.87 1.03
C GLN A 179 -84.20 -5.12 0.22
N HIS A 180 -84.15 -6.28 -0.43
CA HIS A 180 -83.09 -6.64 -1.36
C HIS A 180 -83.32 -5.91 -2.69
N THR A 181 -82.27 -5.29 -3.22
CA THR A 181 -82.30 -4.62 -4.53
C THR A 181 -81.79 -5.57 -5.60
N GLU A 182 -82.54 -5.73 -6.69
CA GLU A 182 -82.11 -6.53 -7.84
C GLU A 182 -81.01 -5.81 -8.62
N VAL A 183 -79.95 -6.54 -8.94
CA VAL A 183 -78.77 -6.03 -9.63
C VAL A 183 -78.29 -7.02 -10.68
N SER A 184 -77.74 -6.52 -11.79
CA SER A 184 -77.01 -7.38 -12.71
C SER A 184 -75.70 -7.86 -12.09
N ARG A 185 -75.11 -8.92 -12.64
CA ARG A 185 -73.80 -9.44 -12.20
C ARG A 185 -72.69 -8.37 -12.22
N ALA A 186 -72.67 -7.53 -13.24
CA ALA A 186 -71.67 -6.45 -13.37
C ALA A 186 -71.87 -5.39 -12.27
N GLN A 187 -73.12 -4.98 -12.04
CA GLN A 187 -73.47 -4.03 -10.99
C GLN A 187 -73.20 -4.58 -9.58
N LEU A 188 -73.44 -5.87 -9.35
CA LEU A 188 -73.09 -6.54 -8.09
C LEU A 188 -71.58 -6.42 -7.82
N HIS A 189 -70.76 -6.77 -8.80
CA HIS A 189 -69.31 -6.70 -8.66
C HIS A 189 -68.80 -5.27 -8.50
N GLN A 190 -69.40 -4.30 -9.20
CA GLN A 190 -69.07 -2.88 -9.07
C GLN A 190 -69.40 -2.37 -7.65
N ARG A 191 -70.62 -2.58 -7.17
CA ARG A 191 -71.03 -2.17 -5.81
C ARG A 191 -70.18 -2.83 -4.73
N LEU A 192 -69.88 -4.12 -4.86
CA LEU A 192 -69.01 -4.81 -3.91
C LEU A 192 -67.56 -4.30 -3.96
N ALA A 193 -67.06 -3.89 -5.13
CA ALA A 193 -65.74 -3.27 -5.25
C ALA A 193 -65.71 -1.88 -4.58
N GLU A 194 -66.73 -1.06 -4.78
CA GLU A 194 -66.89 0.24 -4.11
C GLU A 194 -66.96 0.08 -2.58
N LEU A 195 -67.77 -0.88 -2.10
CA LEU A 195 -67.87 -1.21 -0.68
C LEU A 195 -66.55 -1.77 -0.12
N LYS A 196 -65.81 -2.55 -0.92
CA LYS A 196 -64.48 -3.06 -0.52
C LYS A 196 -63.47 -1.93 -0.42
N ALA A 197 -63.49 -0.96 -1.35
CA ALA A 197 -62.65 0.23 -1.26
C ALA A 197 -62.99 1.09 -0.04
N LYS A 198 -64.28 1.23 0.28
CA LYS A 198 -64.77 2.06 1.40
C LYS A 198 -64.57 1.43 2.78
N PHE A 199 -64.81 0.13 2.91
CA PHE A 199 -64.78 -0.57 4.22
C PHE A 199 -63.59 -1.52 4.40
N GLY A 200 -62.83 -1.82 3.34
CA GLY A 200 -61.57 -2.56 3.39
C GLY A 200 -61.65 -3.88 4.16
N VAL A 201 -60.96 -3.93 5.29
CA VAL A 201 -60.90 -5.08 6.22
C VAL A 201 -62.14 -5.22 7.10
N LYS A 202 -63.16 -4.38 6.94
CA LYS A 202 -64.43 -4.43 7.69
C LYS A 202 -65.61 -4.93 6.86
N LEU A 203 -65.43 -5.18 5.56
CA LEU A 203 -66.51 -5.66 4.69
C LEU A 203 -66.79 -7.15 4.91
N TYR A 204 -68.02 -7.49 5.30
CA TYR A 204 -68.47 -8.88 5.43
C TYR A 204 -69.51 -9.17 4.34
N THR A 205 -69.32 -10.23 3.55
CA THR A 205 -70.29 -10.65 2.53
C THR A 205 -71.04 -11.90 2.96
N ALA A 206 -72.33 -11.78 3.22
CA ALA A 206 -73.22 -12.90 3.56
C ALA A 206 -73.92 -13.39 2.30
N VAL A 207 -73.43 -14.47 1.67
CA VAL A 207 -74.11 -15.12 0.54
C VAL A 207 -75.20 -16.06 1.06
N SER A 208 -76.39 -15.96 0.48
CA SER A 208 -77.56 -16.78 0.81
C SER A 208 -78.23 -17.28 -0.46
N PHE A 209 -78.80 -18.49 -0.40
CA PHE A 209 -79.50 -19.12 -1.51
C PHE A 209 -80.95 -19.37 -1.06
N PRO A 210 -81.96 -18.92 -1.83
CA PRO A 210 -83.36 -19.28 -1.57
C PRO A 210 -83.59 -20.79 -1.71
N ASP A 211 -84.53 -21.34 -0.93
CA ASP A 211 -84.84 -22.78 -0.94
C ASP A 211 -85.47 -23.26 -2.26
N ASP A 212 -86.07 -22.33 -3.02
CA ASP A 212 -86.69 -22.53 -4.33
C ASP A 212 -85.75 -22.26 -5.51
N ALA A 213 -84.47 -21.98 -5.26
CA ALA A 213 -83.51 -21.71 -6.33
C ALA A 213 -83.11 -23.00 -7.07
N ASN A 214 -83.25 -23.01 -8.40
CA ASN A 214 -82.82 -24.11 -9.25
C ASN A 214 -81.29 -24.07 -9.49
N LEU A 215 -80.52 -24.18 -8.41
CA LEU A 215 -79.08 -23.92 -8.39
C LEU A 215 -78.30 -25.19 -8.01
N SER A 216 -77.32 -25.57 -8.82
CA SER A 216 -76.47 -26.71 -8.46
C SER A 216 -75.53 -26.36 -7.30
N HIS A 217 -75.16 -27.37 -6.52
CA HIS A 217 -74.20 -27.20 -5.42
C HIS A 217 -72.87 -26.59 -5.91
N ALA A 218 -72.38 -27.03 -7.08
CA ALA A 218 -71.15 -26.53 -7.68
C ALA A 218 -71.25 -25.03 -8.04
N GLU A 219 -72.38 -24.58 -8.59
CA GLU A 219 -72.62 -23.16 -8.89
C GLU A 219 -72.65 -22.31 -7.60
N ALA A 220 -73.32 -22.78 -6.55
CA ALA A 220 -73.43 -22.08 -5.27
C ALA A 220 -72.07 -21.93 -4.57
N VAL A 221 -71.26 -22.99 -4.53
CA VAL A 221 -69.92 -22.99 -3.94
C VAL A 221 -68.97 -22.12 -4.74
N THR A 222 -69.00 -22.22 -6.08
CA THR A 222 -68.14 -21.42 -6.96
C THR A 222 -68.44 -19.93 -6.83
N PHE A 223 -69.74 -19.58 -6.79
CA PHE A 223 -70.16 -18.19 -6.61
C PHE A 223 -69.74 -17.64 -5.24
N SER A 224 -70.02 -18.37 -4.15
CA SER A 224 -69.64 -17.97 -2.79
C SER A 224 -68.13 -17.79 -2.65
N SER A 225 -67.35 -18.74 -3.13
CA SER A 225 -65.88 -18.70 -3.06
C SER A 225 -65.31 -17.51 -3.82
N ARG A 226 -65.87 -17.19 -4.99
CA ARG A 226 -65.44 -16.04 -5.79
C ARG A 226 -65.81 -14.69 -5.15
N ILE A 227 -66.98 -14.59 -4.51
CA ILE A 227 -67.37 -13.38 -3.76
C ILE A 227 -66.50 -13.22 -2.51
N HIS A 228 -66.34 -14.29 -1.73
CA HIS A 228 -65.55 -14.28 -0.51
C HIS A 228 -64.08 -13.92 -0.77
N SER A 229 -63.43 -14.60 -1.72
CA SER A 229 -62.01 -14.35 -2.05
C SER A 229 -61.72 -12.93 -2.55
N LYS A 230 -62.68 -12.25 -3.17
CA LYS A 230 -62.48 -10.92 -3.74
C LYS A 230 -62.87 -9.78 -2.79
N TYR A 231 -63.92 -9.96 -1.99
CA TYR A 231 -64.54 -8.84 -1.29
C TYR A 231 -64.69 -9.05 0.22
N ASP A 232 -64.73 -10.29 0.72
CA ASP A 232 -64.92 -10.54 2.15
C ASP A 232 -63.64 -10.30 2.94
N TYR A 233 -63.74 -9.60 4.08
CA TYR A 233 -62.60 -9.27 4.92
C TYR A 233 -61.80 -10.48 5.41
N TYR A 234 -62.45 -11.65 5.53
CA TYR A 234 -61.83 -12.85 6.09
C TYR A 234 -61.01 -13.62 5.06
N TYR A 235 -61.46 -13.62 3.79
CA TYR A 235 -60.91 -14.45 2.72
C TYR A 235 -60.11 -13.65 1.69
N SER A 236 -60.35 -12.35 1.54
CA SER A 236 -59.59 -11.51 0.61
C SER A 236 -58.15 -11.32 1.09
N LYS A 237 -57.17 -11.44 0.18
CA LYS A 237 -55.81 -10.93 0.42
C LYS A 237 -55.90 -9.40 0.47
N ASN A 238 -55.29 -8.77 1.48
CA ASN A 238 -55.01 -7.34 1.44
C ASN A 238 -53.76 -7.10 0.61
#